data_AF-A0A0F9U680-F1
#
_entry.id   AF-A0A0F9U680-F1
#
_cell.length_a   1.000
_cell.length_b   1.000
_cell.length_c   1.000
_cell.angle_alpha   90.00
_cell.angle_beta   90.00
_cell.angle_gamma   90.00
#
_symmetry.space_group_name_H-M   'P 1'
#
loop_
_entity.id
_entity.type
_entity.pdbx_description
1 polymer ?
#
loop_
_entity_poly.entity_id
_entity_poly.type
_entity_poly.pdbx_seq_one_letter_code
_entity_poly.pdbx_strand_id
1 'polypeptide(L)'
;MIPRNRFDSDEEWYFSWYLDDLKEAGFISDYQYPGKTFALSEKVRKKYDEVLKTKIKRVDRELLRSHTYTCDFLIWWESRAYKTLFTTLKIVDSRYKYIPFTANIEVPRHYEVNPSPVRMSYIDVKPEVARRFTGKLASFHTFPIDQKWVMKKYNIYVQKIAVPKVFKQTFTPSRYLRTDGDRQDRVMDYEPKELHRYLIEQKNKKDAIQGEGDQTKIF
;
A
#
# COMPACT_ATOMS: atom_id res chain seq x y z
N MET A 1 8.01 -0.20 -17.86
CA MET A 1 6.68 -0.75 -17.56
C MET A 1 6.78 -2.26 -17.38
N ILE A 2 6.18 -2.79 -16.31
CA ILE A 2 6.13 -4.24 -16.02
C ILE A 2 5.01 -4.89 -16.87
N PRO A 3 5.23 -6.06 -17.50
CA PRO A 3 4.20 -6.69 -18.32
C PRO A 3 3.03 -7.24 -17.48
N ARG A 4 1.80 -7.19 -18.04
CA ARG A 4 0.54 -7.59 -17.37
C ARG A 4 0.59 -8.96 -16.69
N ASN A 5 1.25 -9.93 -17.31
CA ASN A 5 1.31 -11.32 -16.84
C ASN A 5 2.12 -11.51 -15.55
N ARG A 6 2.79 -10.45 -15.06
CA ARG A 6 3.45 -10.45 -13.76
C ARG A 6 2.49 -10.19 -12.60
N PHE A 7 1.30 -9.62 -12.86
CA PHE A 7 0.37 -9.17 -11.83
C PHE A 7 -0.76 -10.19 -11.58
N ASP A 8 -1.15 -10.34 -10.32
CA ASP A 8 -2.23 -11.23 -9.91
C ASP A 8 -3.62 -10.69 -10.26
N SER A 9 -3.75 -9.37 -10.43
CA SER A 9 -4.99 -8.70 -10.79
C SER A 9 -4.80 -7.55 -11.79
N ASP A 10 -5.88 -7.15 -12.46
CA ASP A 10 -5.86 -5.95 -13.32
C ASP A 10 -5.66 -4.69 -12.48
N GLU A 11 -6.26 -4.63 -11.28
CA GLU A 11 -6.12 -3.51 -10.37
C GLU A 11 -4.67 -3.27 -9.94
N GLU A 12 -3.90 -4.32 -9.67
CA GLU A 12 -2.46 -4.21 -9.41
C GLU A 12 -1.71 -3.70 -10.64
N TRP A 13 -2.03 -4.22 -11.83
CA TRP A 13 -1.40 -3.73 -13.06
C TRP A 13 -1.70 -2.25 -13.32
N TYR A 14 -2.95 -1.83 -13.14
CA TYR A 14 -3.34 -0.43 -13.28
C TYR A 14 -2.69 0.46 -12.23
N PHE A 15 -2.55 -0.04 -11.00
CA PHE A 15 -1.81 0.69 -9.97
C PHE A 15 -0.32 0.80 -10.30
N SER A 16 0.28 -0.18 -10.98
CA SER A 16 1.66 -0.03 -11.47
C SER A 16 1.81 1.13 -12.45
N TRP A 17 0.82 1.41 -13.30
CA TRP A 17 0.82 2.58 -14.19
C TRP A 17 0.78 3.89 -13.40
N TYR A 18 0.03 3.93 -12.30
CA TYR A 18 0.01 5.06 -11.38
C TYR A 18 1.38 5.32 -10.76
N LEU A 19 2.11 4.27 -10.40
CA LEU A 19 3.46 4.39 -9.86
C LEU A 19 4.48 4.77 -10.94
N ASP A 20 4.34 4.27 -12.16
CA ASP A 20 5.18 4.68 -13.31
C ASP A 20 5.07 6.20 -13.54
N ASP A 21 3.86 6.76 -13.58
CA ASP A 21 3.66 8.22 -13.73
C ASP A 21 4.26 9.02 -12.56
N LEU A 22 4.14 8.54 -11.32
CA LEU A 22 4.76 9.17 -10.16
C LEU A 22 6.30 9.11 -10.21
N LYS A 23 6.85 8.01 -10.71
CA LYS A 23 8.30 7.81 -10.85
C LYS A 23 8.85 8.72 -11.94
N GLU A 24 8.20 8.78 -13.09
CA GLU A 24 8.56 9.69 -14.18
C GLU A 24 8.51 11.15 -13.74
N ALA A 25 7.49 11.52 -12.97
CA ALA A 25 7.41 12.86 -12.41
C ALA A 25 8.47 13.14 -11.32
N GLY A 26 9.12 12.12 -10.75
CA GLY A 26 10.15 12.24 -9.69
C GLY A 26 9.58 12.40 -8.28
N PHE A 27 8.38 11.88 -8.01
CA PHE A 27 7.79 11.87 -6.65
C PHE A 27 8.10 10.60 -5.86
N ILE A 28 8.42 9.51 -6.56
CA ILE A 28 8.94 8.29 -5.97
C ILE A 28 10.29 8.00 -6.62
N SER A 29 11.23 7.48 -5.85
CA SER A 29 12.53 7.05 -6.38
C SER A 29 12.37 5.72 -7.10
N ASP A 30 11.57 4.82 -6.51
CA ASP A 30 11.26 3.53 -7.08
C ASP A 30 10.02 2.89 -6.44
N TYR A 31 9.59 1.74 -6.97
CA TYR A 31 8.68 0.80 -6.33
C TYR A 31 9.04 -0.64 -6.67
N GLN A 32 8.61 -1.58 -5.84
CA GLN A 32 8.86 -3.01 -5.99
C GLN A 32 7.53 -3.78 -6.03
N TYR A 33 7.44 -4.72 -6.98
CA TYR A 33 6.39 -5.71 -7.10
C TYR A 33 6.99 -7.11 -7.38
N PRO A 34 6.59 -8.18 -6.65
CA PRO A 34 5.80 -8.12 -5.43
C PRO A 34 6.55 -7.37 -4.33
N GLY A 35 5.82 -6.79 -3.39
CA GLY A 35 6.38 -6.04 -2.28
C GLY A 35 7.09 -6.90 -1.22
N LYS A 36 7.15 -6.40 0.01
CA LYS A 36 7.83 -7.08 1.12
C LYS A 36 6.98 -8.22 1.70
N THR A 37 7.63 -9.36 1.93
CA THR A 37 7.04 -10.50 2.67
C THR A 37 7.37 -10.42 4.16
N PHE A 38 6.36 -10.71 4.97
CA PHE A 38 6.39 -10.70 6.43
C PHE A 38 6.06 -12.10 6.96
N ALA A 39 6.91 -12.65 7.81
CA ALA A 39 6.63 -13.90 8.52
C ALA A 39 5.78 -13.60 9.76
N LEU A 40 4.48 -13.88 9.73
CA LEU A 40 3.57 -13.50 10.82
C LEU A 40 3.62 -14.52 11.97
N SER A 41 3.52 -15.81 11.68
CA SER A 41 3.66 -16.89 12.66
C SER A 41 4.58 -18.01 12.17
N GLU A 42 5.29 -18.62 13.11
CA GLU A 42 6.06 -19.83 12.84
C GLU A 42 5.16 -21.06 12.82
N LYS A 43 5.63 -22.13 12.18
CA LYS A 43 4.95 -23.43 12.24
C LYS A 43 5.02 -24.00 13.65
N VAL A 44 3.93 -24.56 14.14
CA VAL A 44 3.88 -25.24 15.45
C VAL A 44 3.84 -26.74 15.22
N ARG A 45 4.81 -27.46 15.77
CA ARG A 45 4.88 -28.92 15.72
C ARG A 45 4.73 -29.53 17.10
N LYS A 46 4.07 -30.67 17.17
CA LYS A 46 3.92 -31.43 18.41
C LYS A 46 4.23 -32.89 18.15
N LYS A 47 5.02 -33.46 19.05
CA LYS A 47 5.33 -34.89 19.06
C LYS A 47 4.18 -35.63 19.74
N TYR A 48 3.72 -36.69 19.11
CA TYR A 48 2.69 -37.58 19.63
C TYR A 48 3.21 -39.02 19.63
N ASP A 49 2.80 -39.77 20.64
CA ASP A 49 2.98 -41.21 20.69
C ASP A 49 1.82 -41.87 19.95
N GLU A 50 2.08 -42.37 18.76
CA GLU A 50 1.12 -43.14 17.98
C GLU A 50 1.22 -44.61 18.42
N VAL A 51 0.21 -45.07 19.16
CA VAL A 51 0.13 -46.46 19.62
C VAL A 51 -0.27 -47.33 18.43
N LEU A 52 0.65 -48.17 17.97
CA LEU A 52 0.41 -49.22 17.00
C LEU A 52 0.16 -50.53 17.73
N LYS A 53 -0.43 -51.52 17.05
CA LYS A 53 -0.81 -52.83 17.64
C LYS A 53 0.31 -53.50 18.45
N THR A 54 1.57 -53.32 18.07
CA THR A 54 2.74 -53.97 18.71
C THR A 54 3.80 -53.00 19.23
N LYS A 55 3.66 -51.68 19.01
CA LYS A 55 4.72 -50.71 19.33
C LYS A 55 4.18 -49.29 19.50
N ILE A 56 4.84 -48.50 20.33
CA ILE A 56 4.61 -47.05 20.39
C ILE A 56 5.59 -46.36 19.45
N LYS A 57 5.08 -45.59 18.49
CA LYS A 57 5.91 -44.80 17.56
C LYS A 57 5.78 -43.32 17.89
N ARG A 58 6.89 -42.66 18.22
CA ARG A 58 6.95 -41.19 18.30
C ARG A 58 6.87 -40.58 16.91
N VAL A 59 5.82 -39.81 16.64
CA VAL A 59 5.62 -39.09 15.38
C VAL A 59 5.58 -37.60 15.65
N ASP A 60 6.34 -36.82 14.87
CA ASP A 60 6.27 -35.37 14.88
C ASP A 60 5.23 -34.91 13.86
N ARG A 61 4.14 -34.29 14.32
CA ARG A 61 3.07 -33.77 13.46
C ARG A 61 3.01 -32.26 13.54
N GLU A 62 2.84 -31.62 12.39
CA GLU A 62 2.60 -30.18 12.31
C GLU A 62 1.15 -29.89 12.71
N LEU A 63 0.99 -29.10 13.77
CA LEU A 63 -0.31 -28.71 14.30
C LEU A 63 -0.82 -27.44 13.62
N LEU A 64 0.07 -26.46 13.43
CA LEU A 64 -0.22 -25.19 12.76
C LEU A 64 0.84 -24.90 11.71
N ARG A 65 0.41 -24.50 10.52
CA ARG A 65 1.29 -24.03 9.45
C ARG A 65 1.88 -22.67 9.80
N SER A 66 3.05 -22.36 9.25
CA SER A 66 3.57 -21.00 9.25
C SER A 66 2.63 -20.08 8.46
N HIS A 67 2.49 -18.84 8.91
CA HIS A 67 1.69 -17.82 8.23
C HIS A 67 2.60 -16.71 7.74
N THR A 68 2.53 -16.40 6.45
CA THR A 68 3.31 -15.33 5.80
C THR A 68 2.35 -14.41 5.06
N TYR A 69 2.67 -13.12 5.05
CA TYR A 69 1.90 -12.11 4.34
C TYR A 69 2.83 -11.30 3.44
N THR A 70 2.48 -11.12 2.17
CA THR A 70 3.22 -10.29 1.22
C THR A 70 2.33 -9.14 0.82
N CYS A 71 2.80 -7.90 0.94
CA CYS A 71 2.09 -6.76 0.39
C CYS A 71 2.33 -6.67 -1.12
N ASP A 72 1.39 -6.12 -1.87
CA ASP A 72 1.47 -6.08 -3.33
C ASP A 72 2.59 -5.14 -3.81
N PHE A 73 2.69 -3.93 -3.22
CA PHE A 73 3.73 -2.96 -3.59
C PHE A 73 4.50 -2.42 -2.38
N LEU A 74 5.78 -2.15 -2.60
CA LEU A 74 6.63 -1.33 -1.73
C LEU A 74 7.05 -0.08 -2.51
N ILE A 75 6.75 1.11 -1.99
CA ILE A 75 7.02 2.39 -2.66
C ILE A 75 8.09 3.15 -1.87
N TRP A 76 9.13 3.64 -2.54
CA TRP A 76 10.14 4.54 -1.96
C TRP A 76 9.87 5.99 -2.36
N TRP A 77 9.59 6.84 -1.38
CA TRP A 77 9.17 8.22 -1.63
C TRP A 77 10.34 9.20 -1.66
N GLU A 78 10.27 10.13 -2.61
CA GLU A 78 11.13 11.31 -2.60
C GLU A 78 10.66 12.35 -1.59
N SER A 79 11.59 13.13 -1.02
CA SER A 79 11.26 14.12 0.01
C SER A 79 10.24 15.17 -0.46
N ARG A 80 10.24 15.52 -1.76
CA ARG A 80 9.29 16.46 -2.38
C ARG A 80 7.83 15.96 -2.40
N ALA A 81 7.59 14.67 -2.29
CA ALA A 81 6.24 14.11 -2.23
C ALA A 81 5.59 14.29 -0.84
N TYR A 82 6.38 14.65 0.17
CA TYR A 82 5.93 14.78 1.55
C TYR A 82 4.86 15.87 1.72
N LYS A 83 3.84 15.54 2.51
CA LYS A 83 2.64 16.35 2.74
C LYS A 83 1.78 16.59 1.49
N THR A 84 2.15 16.09 0.31
CA THR A 84 1.37 16.24 -0.93
C THR A 84 0.75 14.92 -1.34
N LEU A 85 1.59 13.89 -1.48
CA LEU A 85 1.18 12.54 -1.85
C LEU A 85 1.20 11.60 -0.64
N PHE A 86 2.12 11.81 0.30
CA PHE A 86 2.19 10.98 1.49
C PHE A 86 2.43 11.78 2.77
N THR A 87 2.03 11.18 3.89
CA THR A 87 2.35 11.62 5.26
C THR A 87 2.89 10.44 6.07
N THR A 88 3.18 10.65 7.35
CA THR A 88 3.63 9.58 8.25
C THR A 88 2.61 9.38 9.36
N LEU A 89 2.58 8.19 9.96
CA LEU A 89 1.63 7.84 11.03
C LEU A 89 1.68 8.78 12.26
N LYS A 90 2.79 9.51 12.45
CA LYS A 90 2.95 10.43 13.58
C LYS A 90 2.11 11.69 13.45
N ILE A 91 1.61 12.00 12.25
CA ILE A 91 0.87 13.22 11.98
C ILE A 91 -0.63 12.89 11.99
N VAL A 92 -1.25 13.07 13.15
CA VAL A 92 -2.71 13.03 13.33
C VAL A 92 -3.22 14.47 13.24
N ASP A 93 -3.12 15.06 12.05
CA ASP A 93 -3.59 16.42 11.82
C ASP A 93 -4.70 16.37 10.77
N SER A 94 -5.89 16.83 11.16
CA SER A 94 -7.10 16.85 10.33
C SER A 94 -6.90 17.63 9.03
N ARG A 95 -5.95 18.57 9.01
CA ARG A 95 -5.56 19.35 7.82
C ARG A 95 -4.98 18.49 6.71
N TYR A 96 -4.49 17.29 7.03
CA TYR A 96 -3.92 16.34 6.07
C TYR A 96 -4.85 15.17 5.74
N LYS A 97 -6.16 15.30 6.02
CA LYS A 97 -7.19 14.28 5.71
C LYS A 97 -7.24 13.88 4.22
N TYR A 98 -6.70 14.70 3.33
CA TYR A 98 -6.73 14.51 1.87
C TYR A 98 -5.47 13.88 1.29
N ILE A 99 -4.46 13.57 2.12
CA ILE A 99 -3.24 12.94 1.66
C ILE A 99 -3.50 11.44 1.41
N PRO A 100 -3.25 10.92 0.21
CA PRO A 100 -3.67 9.58 -0.16
C PRO A 100 -2.83 8.48 0.48
N PHE A 101 -1.54 8.72 0.76
CA PHE A 101 -0.63 7.68 1.23
C PHE A 101 -0.09 7.91 2.64
N THR A 102 0.14 6.81 3.35
CA THR A 102 0.86 6.79 4.63
C THR A 102 2.18 6.05 4.45
N ALA A 103 3.28 6.71 4.80
CA ALA A 103 4.62 6.16 4.77
C ALA A 103 5.11 5.79 6.18
N ASN A 104 5.84 4.68 6.24
CA ASN A 104 6.65 4.24 7.34
C ASN A 104 8.04 4.86 7.20
N ILE A 105 8.68 5.18 8.32
CA ILE A 105 10.03 5.74 8.33
C ILE A 105 10.97 4.63 8.79
N GLU A 106 11.91 4.24 7.94
CA GLU A 106 13.00 3.35 8.33
C GLU A 106 14.30 4.14 8.36
N VAL A 107 15.02 4.02 9.47
CA VAL A 107 16.39 4.54 9.59
C VAL A 107 17.32 3.38 9.27
N PRO A 108 18.14 3.46 8.21
CA PRO A 108 19.14 2.44 7.91
C PRO A 108 19.99 2.12 9.15
N ARG A 109 20.10 0.83 9.49
CA ARG A 109 20.81 0.40 10.72
C ARG A 109 22.33 0.37 10.58
N HIS A 110 22.90 0.70 9.42
CA HIS A 110 24.34 0.58 9.18
C HIS A 110 25.03 1.94 8.96
N TYR A 111 26.10 2.13 9.76
CA TYR A 111 27.29 3.00 9.75
C TYR A 111 27.48 4.19 8.78
N GLU A 112 26.45 4.72 8.15
CA GLU A 112 26.58 6.03 7.52
C GLU A 112 26.64 7.13 8.59
N VAL A 113 27.54 8.08 8.40
CA VAL A 113 27.57 9.30 9.21
C VAL A 113 26.38 10.14 8.73
N ASN A 114 25.24 10.03 9.44
CA ASN A 114 23.94 10.67 9.15
C ASN A 114 23.15 10.06 7.97
N PRO A 115 22.63 8.82 8.09
CA PRO A 115 21.76 8.26 7.07
C PRO A 115 20.46 9.09 7.01
N SER A 116 20.09 9.51 5.80
CA SER A 116 18.79 10.14 5.60
C SER A 116 17.67 9.11 5.82
N PRO A 117 16.59 9.46 6.55
CA PRO A 117 15.50 8.53 6.80
C PRO A 117 14.83 8.14 5.48
N VAL A 118 14.67 6.84 5.25
CA VAL A 118 13.98 6.30 4.08
C VAL A 118 12.49 6.24 4.38
N ARG A 119 11.67 6.73 3.45
CA ARG A 119 10.21 6.81 3.60
C ARG A 119 9.55 5.84 2.65
N MET A 120 8.84 4.86 3.20
CA MET A 120 8.28 3.76 2.43
C MET A 120 6.80 3.53 2.69
N SER A 121 6.00 3.36 1.64
CA SER A 121 4.62 2.88 1.77
C SER A 121 4.55 1.41 1.38
N TYR A 122 3.96 0.60 2.27
CA TYR A 122 3.60 -0.78 2.00
C TYR A 122 2.14 -0.79 1.58
N ILE A 123 1.85 -1.25 0.37
CA ILE A 123 0.54 -1.13 -0.24
C ILE A 123 -0.02 -2.51 -0.56
N ASP A 124 -1.31 -2.66 -0.27
CA ASP A 124 -2.09 -3.83 -0.61
C ASP A 124 -3.31 -3.36 -1.44
N VAL A 125 -3.37 -3.79 -2.69
CA VAL A 125 -4.39 -3.45 -3.68
C VAL A 125 -5.56 -4.41 -3.51
N LYS A 126 -6.76 -3.84 -3.43
CA LYS A 126 -8.01 -4.59 -3.33
C LYS A 126 -9.05 -4.01 -4.27
N PRO A 127 -9.99 -4.81 -4.79
CA PRO A 127 -11.05 -4.28 -5.63
C PRO A 127 -11.97 -3.34 -4.83
N GLU A 128 -12.52 -2.32 -5.49
CA GLU A 128 -13.37 -1.29 -4.85
C GLU A 128 -14.68 -1.89 -4.29
N VAL A 129 -15.31 -2.82 -5.02
CA VAL A 129 -16.62 -3.37 -4.67
C VAL A 129 -16.47 -4.80 -4.13
N ALA A 130 -16.02 -4.91 -2.89
CA ALA A 130 -16.02 -6.17 -2.13
C ALA A 130 -17.44 -6.66 -1.73
N ARG A 131 -18.40 -5.73 -1.65
CA ARG A 131 -19.61 -5.86 -0.81
C ARG A 131 -20.82 -6.51 -1.47
N ARG A 132 -20.80 -6.79 -2.79
CA ARG A 132 -22.01 -7.27 -3.51
C ARG A 132 -21.96 -8.72 -3.99
N PHE A 133 -20.81 -9.39 -3.92
CA PHE A 133 -20.69 -10.80 -4.30
C PHE A 133 -20.50 -11.68 -3.05
N THR A 134 -21.60 -12.27 -2.62
CA THR A 134 -21.69 -13.67 -2.12
C THR A 134 -20.36 -14.36 -1.75
N GLY A 135 -19.76 -13.96 -0.63
CA GLY A 135 -19.00 -14.84 0.27
C GLY A 135 -17.69 -15.50 -0.19
N LYS A 136 -16.96 -15.00 -1.20
CA LYS A 136 -15.82 -15.76 -1.77
C LYS A 136 -14.43 -15.12 -1.86
N LEU A 137 -14.20 -13.87 -1.46
CA LEU A 137 -12.83 -13.33 -1.40
C LEU A 137 -12.29 -13.38 0.02
N ALA A 138 -11.67 -14.51 0.38
CA ALA A 138 -11.02 -14.73 1.68
C ALA A 138 -10.07 -13.57 2.06
N SER A 139 -9.42 -12.96 1.06
CA SER A 139 -8.49 -11.84 1.21
C SER A 139 -9.11 -10.60 1.88
N PHE A 140 -10.43 -10.38 1.75
CA PHE A 140 -11.09 -9.25 2.43
C PHE A 140 -11.18 -9.43 3.95
N HIS A 141 -11.33 -10.68 4.39
CA HIS A 141 -11.43 -11.00 5.81
C HIS A 141 -10.05 -11.19 6.44
N THR A 142 -9.08 -11.73 5.69
CA THR A 142 -7.72 -11.97 6.19
C THR A 142 -6.90 -10.69 6.24
N PHE A 143 -7.05 -9.76 5.28
CA PHE A 143 -6.22 -8.55 5.23
C PHE A 143 -6.23 -7.73 6.53
N PRO A 144 -7.39 -7.41 7.16
CA PRO A 144 -7.39 -6.67 8.43
C PRO A 144 -6.69 -7.40 9.58
N ILE A 145 -6.68 -8.74 9.54
CA ILE A 145 -5.97 -9.57 10.52
C ILE A 145 -4.46 -9.46 10.23
N ASP A 146 -4.05 -9.73 8.99
CA ASP A 146 -2.65 -9.67 8.57
C ASP A 146 -2.03 -8.29 8.82
N GLN A 147 -2.74 -7.22 8.46
CA GLN A 147 -2.33 -5.84 8.73
C GLN A 147 -2.08 -5.59 10.22
N LYS A 148 -2.95 -6.07 11.12
CA LYS A 148 -2.76 -5.96 12.58
C LYS A 148 -1.54 -6.73 13.04
N TRP A 149 -1.30 -7.93 12.50
CA TRP A 149 -0.13 -8.74 12.83
C TRP A 149 1.16 -8.09 12.35
N VAL A 150 1.19 -7.56 11.11
CA VAL A 150 2.36 -6.82 10.58
C VAL A 150 2.65 -5.60 11.44
N MET A 151 1.62 -4.81 11.77
CA MET A 151 1.76 -3.64 12.64
C MET A 151 2.29 -4.05 14.02
N LYS A 152 1.70 -5.07 14.66
CA LYS A 152 2.13 -5.50 15.99
C LYS A 152 3.55 -6.06 16.03
N LYS A 153 3.93 -6.86 15.03
CA LYS A 153 5.21 -7.60 15.01
C LYS A 153 6.36 -6.75 14.46
N TYR A 154 6.09 -5.91 13.46
CA TYR A 154 7.12 -5.17 12.74
C TYR A 154 7.00 -3.64 12.89
N ASN A 155 5.95 -3.12 13.53
CA ASN A 155 5.63 -1.70 13.59
C ASN A 155 5.53 -1.06 12.19
N ILE A 156 4.98 -1.81 11.24
CA ILE A 156 4.79 -1.42 9.85
C ILE A 156 3.29 -1.36 9.55
N TYR A 157 2.83 -0.22 9.04
CA TYR A 157 1.48 -0.07 8.51
C TYR A 157 1.46 -0.39 7.02
N VAL A 158 0.65 -1.39 6.66
CA VAL A 158 0.35 -1.74 5.28
C VAL A 158 -0.98 -1.10 4.89
N GLN A 159 -0.97 -0.17 3.95
CA GLN A 159 -2.14 0.58 3.55
C GLN A 159 -2.92 -0.18 2.47
N LYS A 160 -4.22 -0.39 2.73
CA LYS A 160 -5.13 -0.89 1.70
C LYS A 160 -5.51 0.24 0.75
N ILE A 161 -5.37 0.00 -0.55
CA ILE A 161 -5.90 0.89 -1.58
C ILE A 161 -6.90 0.14 -2.47
N ALA A 162 -7.72 0.90 -3.17
CA ALA A 162 -8.62 0.34 -4.16
C ALA A 162 -8.55 1.12 -5.47
N VAL A 163 -8.58 0.39 -6.58
CA VAL A 163 -8.62 0.94 -7.94
C VAL A 163 -10.06 0.77 -8.46
N PRO A 164 -10.65 1.78 -9.12
CA PRO A 164 -10.11 3.11 -9.43
C PRO A 164 -10.30 4.15 -8.32
N LYS A 165 -10.74 3.78 -7.11
CA LYS A 165 -10.99 4.73 -6.01
C LYS A 165 -9.81 5.68 -5.74
N VAL A 166 -8.58 5.18 -5.71
CA VAL A 166 -7.38 6.01 -5.52
C VAL A 166 -7.19 7.00 -6.68
N PHE A 167 -7.56 6.63 -7.91
CA PHE A 167 -7.51 7.52 -9.07
C PHE A 167 -8.54 8.66 -8.95
N LYS A 168 -9.78 8.31 -8.58
CA LYS A 168 -10.86 9.28 -8.30
C LYS A 168 -10.46 10.31 -7.23
N GLN A 169 -9.73 9.86 -6.21
CA GLN A 169 -9.29 10.71 -5.10
C GLN A 169 -8.04 11.54 -5.42
N THR A 170 -7.25 11.12 -6.41
CA THR A 170 -5.96 11.72 -6.73
C THR A 170 -5.91 12.15 -8.18
N PHE A 171 -5.23 11.38 -9.02
CA PHE A 171 -5.10 11.55 -10.45
C PHE A 171 -5.25 10.19 -11.14
N THR A 172 -5.61 10.21 -12.41
CA THR A 172 -5.73 9.03 -13.26
C THR A 172 -4.44 8.87 -14.07
N PRO A 173 -3.78 7.71 -14.04
CA PRO A 173 -2.56 7.55 -14.80
C PRO A 173 -2.84 7.65 -16.30
N SER A 174 -1.92 8.25 -17.05
CA SER A 174 -2.11 8.55 -18.48
C SER A 174 -2.43 7.29 -19.28
N ARG A 175 -1.81 6.15 -18.93
CA ARG A 175 -2.10 4.87 -19.59
C ARG A 175 -3.52 4.35 -19.35
N TYR A 176 -4.11 4.64 -18.19
CA TYR A 176 -5.44 4.15 -17.80
C TYR A 176 -6.58 4.87 -18.54
N LEU A 177 -6.29 6.04 -19.12
CA LEU A 177 -7.24 6.77 -19.98
C LEU A 177 -7.64 5.97 -21.23
N ARG A 178 -6.84 4.98 -21.61
CA ARG A 178 -7.12 4.08 -22.73
C ARG A 178 -7.44 2.66 -22.26
N THR A 179 -8.20 1.95 -23.08
CA THR A 179 -8.46 0.51 -22.92
C THR A 179 -7.17 -0.30 -22.97
N ASP A 180 -7.20 -1.54 -22.49
CA ASP A 180 -5.98 -2.37 -22.39
C ASP A 180 -5.38 -2.68 -23.76
N GLY A 181 -6.23 -2.79 -24.79
CA GLY A 181 -5.83 -2.95 -26.18
C GLY A 181 -5.33 -1.67 -26.86
N ASP A 182 -5.35 -0.51 -26.17
CA ASP A 182 -4.90 0.80 -26.67
C ASP A 182 -5.64 1.29 -27.94
N ARG A 183 -6.83 0.76 -28.22
CA ARG A 183 -7.61 1.11 -29.42
C ARG A 183 -8.64 2.22 -29.20
N GLN A 184 -9.07 2.38 -27.96
CA GLN A 184 -10.20 3.24 -27.60
C GLN A 184 -9.95 3.86 -26.22
N ASP A 185 -10.51 5.06 -26.02
CA ASP A 185 -10.56 5.70 -24.71
C ASP A 185 -11.43 4.87 -23.74
N ARG A 186 -11.01 4.81 -22.48
CA ARG A 186 -11.71 4.07 -21.43
C ARG A 186 -12.92 4.88 -20.98
N VAL A 187 -14.10 4.26 -21.04
CA VAL A 187 -15.32 4.83 -20.44
C VAL A 187 -15.19 4.79 -18.92
N MET A 188 -15.26 5.94 -18.26
CA MET A 188 -15.10 6.10 -16.82
C MET A 188 -16.33 6.79 -16.22
N ASP A 189 -16.68 6.43 -14.99
CA ASP A 189 -17.78 7.02 -14.22
C ASP A 189 -17.35 8.27 -13.42
N TYR A 190 -16.17 8.84 -13.74
CA TYR A 190 -15.59 10.01 -13.09
C TYR A 190 -14.75 10.82 -14.08
N GLU A 191 -14.61 12.13 -13.82
CA GLU A 191 -13.71 12.99 -14.60
C GLU A 191 -12.26 12.64 -14.26
N PRO A 192 -11.45 12.17 -15.23
CA PRO A 192 -10.04 11.89 -14.99
C PRO A 192 -9.30 13.18 -14.68
N LYS A 193 -8.36 13.11 -13.74
CA LYS A 193 -7.52 14.25 -13.36
C LYS A 193 -6.07 13.92 -13.68
N GLU A 194 -5.36 14.85 -14.28
CA GLU A 194 -3.92 14.73 -14.50
C GLU A 194 -3.13 14.96 -13.21
N LEU A 195 -1.93 14.37 -13.12
CA LEU A 195 -1.04 14.53 -11.97
C LEU A 195 -0.74 16.01 -11.70
N HIS A 196 -0.41 16.80 -12.73
CA HIS A 196 -0.10 18.22 -12.56
C HIS A 196 -1.26 19.01 -11.95
N ARG A 197 -2.48 18.80 -12.47
CA ARG A 197 -3.72 19.42 -11.95
C ARG A 197 -3.94 19.03 -10.49
N TYR A 198 -3.78 17.75 -10.14
CA TYR A 198 -3.88 17.29 -8.75
C TYR A 198 -2.88 18.00 -7.82
N LEU A 199 -1.63 18.17 -8.24
CA LEU A 199 -0.59 18.80 -7.44
C LEU A 199 -0.87 20.29 -7.19
N ILE A 200 -1.37 21.02 -8.19
CA ILE A 200 -1.80 22.41 -8.02
C ILE A 200 -2.92 22.50 -6.99
N GLU A 201 -3.93 21.63 -7.09
CA GLU A 201 -5.03 21.61 -6.11
C GLU A 201 -4.53 21.33 -4.69
N GLN A 202 -3.57 20.41 -4.51
CA GLN A 202 -2.98 20.14 -3.20
C GLN A 202 -2.18 21.33 -2.66
N LYS A 203 -1.45 22.04 -3.54
CA LYS A 203 -0.73 23.25 -3.17
C LYS A 203 -1.71 24.34 -2.69
N ASN A 204 -2.74 24.63 -3.47
CA ASN A 204 -3.74 25.63 -3.12
C ASN A 204 -4.45 25.31 -1.80
N LYS A 205 -4.75 24.03 -1.53
CA LYS A 205 -5.31 23.59 -0.25
C LYS A 205 -4.36 23.84 0.92
N LYS A 206 -3.06 23.61 0.75
CA LYS A 206 -2.06 23.88 1.79
C LYS A 206 -1.95 25.38 2.08
N ASP A 207 -1.94 26.20 1.03
CA ASP A 207 -1.80 27.65 1.16
C ASP A 207 -3.02 28.26 1.87
N ALA A 208 -4.24 27.80 1.54
CA ALA A 208 -5.46 28.20 2.23
C ALA A 208 -5.42 27.90 3.74
N ILE A 209 -4.94 26.71 4.10
CA ILE A 209 -4.82 26.27 5.50
C ILE A 209 -3.79 27.09 6.29
N GLN A 210 -2.72 27.54 5.65
CA GLN A 210 -1.70 28.38 6.32
C GLN A 210 -2.21 29.80 6.57
N GLY A 211 -3.02 30.35 5.67
CA GLY A 211 -3.61 31.69 5.83
C GLY A 211 -4.58 31.83 7.00
N GLU A 212 -5.35 30.78 7.32
CA GLU A 212 -6.32 30.81 8.44
C GLU A 212 -5.64 30.72 9.81
N GLY A 213 -4.49 30.06 9.91
CA GLY A 213 -3.79 29.84 11.19
C GLY A 213 -3.11 31.07 11.79
N ASP A 214 -2.88 32.11 10.99
CA ASP A 214 -2.21 33.34 11.45
C ASP A 214 -3.20 34.39 11.98
N GLN A 215 -4.48 34.33 11.59
CA GLN A 215 -5.48 35.29 12.06
C GLN A 215 -6.01 35.01 13.47
N THR A 216 -5.75 33.83 14.03
CA THR A 216 -6.23 33.44 15.37
C THR A 216 -5.25 33.75 16.51
N LYS A 217 -4.12 34.42 16.23
CA LYS A 217 -3.10 34.79 17.22
C LYS A 217 -3.09 36.26 17.65
N ILE A 218 -4.12 37.02 17.27
CA ILE A 218 -4.27 38.43 17.66
C ILE A 218 -5.47 38.56 18.58
N PHE A 219 -5.45 37.96 19.78
CA PHE A 219 -6.22 38.36 20.97
C PHE A 219 -5.57 37.77 22.22
#